data_AF-A0A402DMI6-F1
#
_entry.id   AF-A0A402DMI6-F1
#
_cell.length_a   1.000
_cell.length_b   1.000
_cell.length_c   1.000
_cell.angle_alpha   90.00
_cell.angle_beta   90.00
_cell.angle_gamma   90.00
#
_symmetry.space_group_name_H-M   'P 1'
#
loop_
_entity.id
_entity.type
_entity.pdbx_description
1 polymer ?
#
loop_
_entity_poly.entity_id
_entity_poly.type
_entity_poly.pdbx_seq_one_letter_code
_entity_poly.pdbx_strand_id
1 'polypeptide(L)'
;MTAATPALPAKAGTGYAENQVWLTARWLLRTAIYLAVWFWGIAVVVVVGATVVVANVGELHNSVFAFARQGAIWFPFSVFIIVSATYLPIHVATGLTRRSLALGAVVAAAVTAVIYGTVFSLLLLAERAVFEAAGWQWRFFDDLSAGAGPETFVPASFLTYFVAYLSGLLVGIAYLRGGGWWGTITLPLTVGPILLVSAFFSADAGPVATESWFGGRGVSVPLAVAASLVLAALMAFVFDRLVRGADVPVRTS
;
A
#
# COMPACT_ATOMS: atom_id res chain seq x y z
N MET A 1 -22.95 42.06 36.39
CA MET A 1 -23.39 41.11 35.37
C MET A 1 -22.30 40.06 35.19
N THR A 2 -22.46 38.92 35.85
CA THR A 2 -21.55 37.77 35.77
C THR A 2 -21.93 36.96 34.53
N ALA A 3 -21.05 36.93 33.53
CA ALA A 3 -21.27 36.11 32.34
C ALA A 3 -21.27 34.63 32.74
N ALA A 4 -22.38 33.94 32.49
CA ALA A 4 -22.48 32.52 32.71
C ALA A 4 -21.54 31.79 31.75
N THR A 5 -20.56 31.07 32.29
CA THR A 5 -19.69 30.18 31.53
C THR A 5 -20.57 29.15 30.81
N PRO A 6 -20.54 29.09 29.46
CA PRO A 6 -21.32 28.10 28.74
C PRO A 6 -20.86 26.70 29.14
N ALA A 7 -21.81 25.86 29.57
CA ALA A 7 -21.54 24.49 29.95
C ALA A 7 -20.93 23.74 28.76
N LEU A 8 -19.73 23.17 28.96
CA LEU A 8 -19.11 22.30 27.98
C LEU A 8 -20.01 21.07 27.78
N PRO A 9 -20.37 20.72 26.53
CA PRO A 9 -21.17 19.53 26.27
C PRO A 9 -20.44 18.29 26.80
N ALA A 10 -21.19 17.42 27.47
CA ALA A 10 -20.68 16.18 28.03
C ALA A 10 -19.90 15.37 26.98
N LYS A 11 -18.72 14.86 27.35
CA LYS A 11 -17.90 13.97 26.50
C LYS A 11 -18.79 12.84 25.98
N ALA A 12 -19.13 12.90 24.69
CA ALA A 12 -19.87 11.86 24.01
C ALA A 12 -19.14 10.51 24.18
N GLY A 13 -19.89 9.47 24.56
CA GLY A 13 -19.35 8.16 24.90
C GLY A 13 -18.53 7.49 23.80
N THR A 14 -17.78 6.46 24.17
CA THR A 14 -16.85 5.69 23.33
C THR A 14 -17.45 5.19 22.00
N GLY A 15 -18.77 4.94 21.95
CA GLY A 15 -19.47 4.52 20.74
C GLY A 15 -19.44 5.53 19.58
N TYR A 16 -19.28 6.84 19.86
CA TYR A 16 -19.12 7.85 18.80
C TYR A 16 -17.75 7.77 18.13
N ALA A 17 -16.70 7.43 18.87
CA ALA A 17 -15.34 7.36 18.34
C ALA A 17 -15.13 6.13 17.43
N GLU A 18 -15.74 5.00 17.76
CA GLU A 18 -15.72 3.78 16.94
C GLU A 18 -16.42 4.00 15.60
N ASN A 19 -17.54 4.73 15.61
CA ASN A 19 -18.24 5.13 14.40
C ASN A 19 -17.37 6.05 13.51
N GLN A 20 -16.59 6.97 14.09
CA GLN A 20 -15.71 7.87 13.32
C GLN A 20 -14.58 7.14 12.58
N VAL A 21 -13.98 6.11 13.18
CA VAL A 21 -12.94 5.30 12.52
C VAL A 21 -13.51 4.64 11.28
N TRP A 22 -14.68 4.00 11.42
CA TRP A 22 -15.33 3.32 10.30
C TRP A 22 -15.79 4.28 9.21
N LEU A 23 -16.36 5.44 9.57
CA LEU A 23 -16.75 6.46 8.60
C LEU A 23 -15.55 6.97 7.80
N THR A 24 -14.41 7.19 8.47
CA THR A 24 -13.15 7.60 7.82
C THR A 24 -12.63 6.51 6.89
N ALA A 25 -12.54 5.27 7.38
CA ALA A 25 -12.12 4.12 6.59
C ALA A 25 -13.00 3.92 5.36
N ARG A 26 -14.33 3.98 5.53
CA ARG A 26 -15.29 3.83 4.44
C ARG A 26 -15.13 4.91 3.37
N TRP A 27 -14.89 6.17 3.78
CA TRP A 27 -14.66 7.25 2.83
C TRP A 27 -13.35 7.04 2.05
N LEU A 28 -12.24 6.75 2.75
CA LEU A 28 -10.96 6.43 2.11
C LEU A 28 -11.07 5.21 1.19
N LEU A 29 -11.82 4.18 1.58
CA LEU A 29 -12.02 2.98 0.79
C LEU A 29 -12.85 3.22 -0.46
N ARG A 30 -13.88 4.06 -0.41
CA ARG A 30 -14.62 4.44 -1.62
C ARG A 30 -13.70 5.11 -2.64
N THR A 31 -12.85 6.03 -2.18
CA THR A 31 -11.85 6.68 -3.02
C THR A 31 -10.83 5.68 -3.55
N ALA A 32 -10.32 4.79 -2.70
CA ALA A 32 -9.35 3.77 -3.09
C ALA A 32 -9.94 2.77 -4.11
N ILE A 33 -11.18 2.34 -3.94
CA ILE A 33 -11.89 1.46 -4.88
C ILE A 33 -12.10 2.17 -6.22
N TYR A 34 -12.55 3.44 -6.20
CA TYR A 34 -12.69 4.21 -7.43
C TYR A 34 -11.37 4.30 -8.21
N LEU A 35 -10.27 4.61 -7.51
CA LEU A 35 -8.94 4.66 -8.12
C LEU A 35 -8.46 3.27 -8.56
N ALA A 36 -8.77 2.20 -7.82
CA ALA A 36 -8.44 0.82 -8.17
C ALA A 36 -9.13 0.38 -9.45
N VAL A 37 -10.42 0.69 -9.61
CA VAL A 37 -11.17 0.36 -10.84
C VAL A 37 -10.52 1.01 -12.06
N TRP A 38 -10.16 2.29 -11.96
CA TRP A 38 -9.46 2.98 -13.04
C TRP A 38 -8.07 2.42 -13.30
N PHE A 39 -7.28 2.23 -12.24
CA PHE A 39 -5.93 1.66 -12.33
C PHE A 39 -5.95 0.30 -13.03
N TRP A 40 -6.78 -0.63 -12.57
CA TRP A 40 -6.85 -1.97 -13.13
C TRP A 40 -7.46 -1.99 -14.53
N GLY A 41 -8.47 -1.14 -14.80
CA GLY A 41 -9.02 -1.00 -16.15
C GLY A 41 -7.96 -0.55 -17.15
N ILE A 42 -7.17 0.46 -16.81
CA ILE A 42 -6.06 0.94 -17.65
C ILE A 42 -4.98 -0.13 -17.77
N ALA A 43 -4.58 -0.77 -16.66
CA ALA A 43 -3.55 -1.81 -16.66
C ALA A 43 -3.93 -2.99 -17.57
N VAL A 44 -5.19 -3.44 -17.52
CA VAL A 44 -5.69 -4.50 -18.41
C VAL A 44 -5.62 -4.07 -19.87
N VAL A 45 -6.08 -2.86 -20.20
CA VAL A 45 -6.03 -2.35 -21.59
C VAL A 45 -4.59 -2.27 -22.10
N VAL A 46 -3.67 -1.72 -21.29
CA VAL A 46 -2.25 -1.59 -21.65
C VAL A 46 -1.59 -2.95 -21.82
N VAL A 47 -1.80 -3.88 -20.87
CA VAL A 47 -1.20 -5.21 -20.92
C VAL A 47 -1.74 -6.00 -22.12
N VAL A 48 -3.05 -6.00 -22.35
CA VAL A 48 -3.64 -6.68 -23.52
C VAL A 48 -3.07 -6.09 -24.82
N GLY A 49 -3.02 -4.76 -24.94
CA GLY A 49 -2.43 -4.09 -26.11
C GLY A 49 -0.96 -4.46 -26.33
N ALA A 50 -0.16 -4.46 -25.26
CA ALA A 50 1.24 -4.84 -25.32
C ALA A 50 1.42 -6.32 -25.69
N THR A 51 0.62 -7.22 -25.12
CA THR A 51 0.61 -8.65 -25.47
C THR A 51 0.29 -8.86 -26.95
N VAL A 52 -0.73 -8.17 -27.49
CA VAL A 52 -1.07 -8.25 -28.91
C VAL A 52 0.08 -7.75 -29.78
N VAL A 53 0.68 -6.60 -29.45
CA VAL A 53 1.81 -6.06 -30.21
C VAL A 53 2.98 -7.05 -30.21
N VAL A 54 3.40 -7.53 -29.02
CA VAL A 54 4.53 -8.46 -28.88
C VAL A 54 4.27 -9.76 -29.63
N ALA A 55 3.07 -10.33 -29.53
CA ALA A 55 2.70 -11.55 -30.25
C ALA A 55 2.75 -11.42 -31.78
N ASN A 56 2.68 -10.19 -32.32
CA ASN A 56 2.78 -9.95 -33.76
C ASN A 56 4.21 -9.60 -34.23
N VAL A 57 5.12 -9.22 -33.33
CA VAL A 57 6.47 -8.76 -33.70
C VAL A 57 7.60 -9.65 -33.17
N GLY A 58 7.30 -10.59 -32.26
CA GLY A 58 8.30 -11.46 -31.65
C GLY A 58 7.71 -12.60 -30.83
N GLU A 59 8.55 -13.26 -30.05
CA GLU A 59 8.17 -14.39 -29.22
C GLU A 59 7.81 -13.95 -27.79
N LEU A 60 6.61 -14.33 -27.35
CA LEU A 60 6.10 -14.00 -26.03
C LEU A 60 6.46 -15.12 -25.02
N HIS A 61 7.47 -14.86 -24.21
CA HIS A 61 7.93 -15.81 -23.17
C HIS A 61 7.61 -15.36 -21.74
N ASN A 62 7.50 -14.05 -21.52
CA ASN A 62 7.34 -13.47 -20.19
C ASN A 62 5.93 -12.90 -20.01
N SER A 63 5.42 -13.03 -18.79
CA SER A 63 4.21 -12.36 -18.34
C SER A 63 4.36 -10.85 -18.53
N VAL A 64 3.50 -10.26 -19.37
CA VAL A 64 3.43 -8.80 -19.54
C VAL A 64 2.72 -8.20 -18.34
N PHE A 65 1.77 -8.94 -17.76
CA PHE A 65 1.02 -8.50 -16.60
C PHE A 65 1.88 -8.38 -15.34
N ALA A 66 2.97 -9.14 -15.25
CA ALA A 66 3.90 -9.04 -14.13
C ALA A 66 4.50 -7.63 -13.96
N PHE A 67 4.63 -6.85 -15.04
CA PHE A 67 5.05 -5.44 -14.97
C PHE A 67 4.02 -4.53 -14.28
N ALA A 68 2.72 -4.87 -14.35
CA ALA A 68 1.67 -4.12 -13.65
C ALA A 68 1.82 -4.16 -12.13
N ARG A 69 2.58 -5.13 -11.60
CA ARG A 69 2.95 -5.22 -10.18
C ARG A 69 3.62 -3.95 -9.67
N GLN A 70 4.54 -3.36 -10.46
CA GLN A 70 5.22 -2.13 -10.08
C GLN A 70 4.24 -0.97 -9.95
N GLY A 71 3.32 -0.84 -10.91
CA GLY A 71 2.21 0.12 -10.82
C GLY A 71 1.36 -0.09 -9.57
N ALA A 72 1.02 -1.34 -9.25
CA ALA A 72 0.21 -1.71 -8.09
C ALA A 72 0.89 -1.43 -6.74
N ILE A 73 2.23 -1.38 -6.70
CA ILE A 73 3.01 -0.95 -5.52
C ILE A 73 3.01 0.57 -5.43
N TRP A 74 3.52 1.24 -6.47
CA TRP A 74 3.91 2.65 -6.40
C TRP A 74 2.74 3.63 -6.51
N PHE A 75 1.67 3.26 -7.23
CA PHE A 75 0.51 4.14 -7.38
C PHE A 75 -0.25 4.30 -6.05
N PRO A 76 -0.74 3.24 -5.37
CA PRO A 76 -1.44 3.44 -4.11
C PRO A 76 -0.50 3.90 -2.98
N PHE A 77 0.79 3.52 -3.01
CA PHE A 77 1.81 4.15 -2.16
C PHE A 77 1.75 5.68 -2.24
N SER A 78 1.73 6.24 -3.45
CA SER A 78 1.64 7.69 -3.68
C SER A 78 0.31 8.27 -3.19
N VAL A 79 -0.80 7.56 -3.40
CA VAL A 79 -2.12 7.96 -2.87
C VAL A 79 -2.09 8.03 -1.34
N PHE A 80 -1.46 7.07 -0.67
CA PHE A 80 -1.37 7.07 0.79
C PHE A 80 -0.41 8.13 1.34
N ILE A 81 0.61 8.56 0.58
CA ILE A 81 1.37 9.78 0.89
C ILE A 81 0.44 10.99 0.91
N ILE A 82 -0.38 11.15 -0.14
CA ILE A 82 -1.32 12.27 -0.24
C ILE A 82 -2.30 12.24 0.95
N VAL A 83 -2.84 11.07 1.29
CA VAL A 83 -3.75 10.89 2.42
C VAL A 83 -3.13 11.43 3.71
N SER A 84 -1.93 10.97 4.09
CA SER A 84 -1.34 11.37 5.37
C SER A 84 -0.76 12.79 5.36
N ALA A 85 -0.25 13.27 4.22
CA ALA A 85 0.33 14.61 4.10
C ALA A 85 -0.72 15.73 4.04
N THR A 86 -1.91 15.47 3.49
CA THR A 86 -2.89 16.54 3.20
C THR A 86 -4.16 16.46 4.03
N TYR A 87 -4.63 15.25 4.40
CA TYR A 87 -5.94 15.13 5.04
C TYR A 87 -5.91 15.39 6.53
N LEU A 88 -4.76 15.29 7.22
CA LEU A 88 -4.74 15.47 8.67
C LEU A 88 -5.29 16.83 9.15
N PRO A 89 -4.87 17.99 8.60
CA PRO A 89 -5.43 19.27 9.00
C PRO A 89 -6.92 19.40 8.68
N ILE A 90 -7.35 18.93 7.50
CA ILE A 90 -8.75 18.98 7.05
C ILE A 90 -9.62 18.12 7.97
N HIS A 91 -9.16 16.91 8.27
CA HIS A 91 -9.86 15.95 9.13
C HIS A 91 -10.12 16.53 10.52
N VAL A 92 -9.09 17.13 11.13
CA VAL A 92 -9.23 17.75 12.45
C VAL A 92 -10.08 19.02 12.39
N ALA A 93 -9.95 19.84 11.34
CA ALA A 93 -10.77 21.05 11.16
C ALA A 93 -12.27 20.73 11.02
N THR A 94 -12.63 19.57 10.49
CA THR A 94 -14.03 19.09 10.43
C THR A 94 -14.55 18.50 11.75
N GLY A 95 -13.77 18.58 12.84
CA GLY A 95 -14.15 18.09 14.16
C GLY A 95 -13.91 16.59 14.39
N LEU A 96 -13.24 15.90 13.46
CA LEU A 96 -12.89 14.49 13.61
C LEU A 96 -11.57 14.30 14.35
N THR A 97 -11.41 13.14 15.00
CA THR A 97 -10.23 12.88 15.83
C THR A 97 -9.03 12.41 15.02
N ARG A 98 -7.81 12.77 15.45
CA ARG A 98 -6.55 12.24 14.87
C ARG A 98 -6.50 10.70 14.91
N ARG A 99 -7.06 10.10 15.98
CA ARG A 99 -7.20 8.64 16.13
C ARG A 99 -8.04 8.03 15.00
N SER A 100 -9.16 8.67 14.64
CA SER A 100 -10.02 8.17 13.56
C SER A 100 -9.32 8.19 12.20
N LEU A 101 -8.49 9.21 11.93
CA LEU A 101 -7.65 9.24 10.74
C LEU A 101 -6.59 8.14 10.74
N ALA A 102 -5.83 8.02 11.85
CA ALA A 102 -4.75 7.04 11.94
C ALA A 102 -5.25 5.61 11.71
N LEU A 103 -6.26 5.20 12.49
CA LEU A 103 -6.82 3.86 12.39
C LEU A 103 -7.58 3.66 11.07
N GLY A 104 -8.37 4.65 10.65
CA GLY A 104 -9.14 4.57 9.40
C GLY A 104 -8.24 4.46 8.17
N ALA A 105 -7.12 5.16 8.14
CA ALA A 105 -6.15 5.10 7.05
C ALA A 105 -5.39 3.76 7.03
N VAL A 106 -5.00 3.22 8.19
CA VAL A 106 -4.39 1.88 8.27
C VAL A 106 -5.36 0.79 7.82
N VAL A 107 -6.63 0.86 8.23
CA VAL A 107 -7.67 -0.06 7.76
C VAL A 107 -7.87 0.07 6.25
N ALA A 108 -7.93 1.30 5.74
CA ALA A 108 -8.06 1.54 4.31
C ALA A 108 -6.86 0.98 3.53
N ALA A 109 -5.63 1.16 4.02
CA ALA A 109 -4.42 0.59 3.43
C ALA A 109 -4.44 -0.94 3.42
N ALA A 110 -4.83 -1.57 4.54
CA ALA A 110 -4.93 -3.02 4.65
C ALA A 110 -5.95 -3.60 3.65
N VAL A 111 -7.17 -3.05 3.61
CA VAL A 111 -8.21 -3.52 2.70
C VAL A 111 -7.85 -3.21 1.23
N THR A 112 -7.20 -2.08 0.95
CA THR A 112 -6.71 -1.77 -0.40
C THR A 112 -5.64 -2.78 -0.84
N ALA A 113 -4.71 -3.16 0.05
CA ALA A 113 -3.71 -4.19 -0.23
C ALA A 113 -4.36 -5.55 -0.53
N VAL A 114 -5.44 -5.89 0.19
CA VAL A 114 -6.24 -7.08 -0.12
C VAL A 114 -6.87 -6.98 -1.50
N ILE A 115 -7.53 -5.87 -1.82
CA ILE A 115 -8.17 -5.69 -3.15
C ILE A 115 -7.13 -5.80 -4.27
N TYR A 116 -6.01 -5.09 -4.17
CA TYR A 116 -4.96 -5.11 -5.18
C TYR A 116 -4.29 -6.49 -5.29
N GLY A 117 -4.01 -7.14 -4.17
CA GLY A 117 -3.44 -8.50 -4.14
C GLY A 117 -4.33 -9.53 -4.81
N THR A 118 -5.64 -9.49 -4.51
CA THR A 118 -6.63 -10.38 -5.11
C THR A 118 -6.77 -10.12 -6.61
N VAL A 119 -6.97 -8.87 -7.03
CA VAL A 119 -7.14 -8.54 -8.45
C VAL A 119 -5.88 -8.90 -9.25
N PHE A 120 -4.70 -8.58 -8.73
CA PHE A 120 -3.42 -8.94 -9.36
C PHE A 120 -3.30 -10.46 -9.55
N SER A 121 -3.58 -11.24 -8.50
CA SER A 121 -3.50 -12.70 -8.55
C SER A 121 -4.49 -13.30 -9.56
N LEU A 122 -5.73 -12.79 -9.59
CA LEU A 122 -6.74 -13.26 -10.55
C LEU A 122 -6.36 -12.95 -12.00
N LEU A 123 -5.79 -11.75 -12.25
CA LEU A 123 -5.38 -11.36 -13.60
C LEU A 123 -4.15 -12.13 -14.08
N LEU A 124 -3.23 -12.53 -13.20
CA LEU A 124 -2.15 -13.45 -13.56
C LEU A 124 -2.65 -14.85 -13.90
N LEU A 125 -3.62 -15.37 -13.14
CA LEU A 125 -4.24 -16.65 -13.47
C LEU A 125 -4.97 -16.60 -14.82
N ALA A 126 -5.65 -15.48 -15.11
CA ALA A 126 -6.29 -15.27 -16.40
C ALA A 126 -5.26 -15.18 -17.54
N GLU A 127 -4.16 -14.44 -17.35
CA GLU A 127 -3.07 -14.35 -18.32
C GLU A 127 -2.46 -15.74 -18.59
N ARG A 128 -2.18 -16.50 -17.54
CA ARG A 128 -1.66 -17.87 -17.67
C ARG A 128 -2.58 -18.74 -18.53
N ALA A 129 -3.89 -18.70 -18.29
CA ALA A 129 -4.86 -19.46 -19.08
C ALA A 129 -4.88 -19.03 -20.55
N VAL A 130 -4.73 -17.73 -20.84
CA VAL A 130 -4.62 -17.21 -22.22
C VAL A 130 -3.36 -17.72 -22.90
N PHE A 131 -2.22 -17.70 -22.20
CA PHE A 131 -0.95 -18.20 -22.75
C PHE A 131 -1.02 -19.71 -23.03
N GLU A 132 -1.56 -20.49 -22.09
CA GLU A 132 -1.75 -21.94 -22.25
C GLU A 132 -2.67 -22.24 -23.44
N ALA A 133 -3.78 -21.51 -23.60
CA ALA A 133 -4.71 -21.66 -24.72
C ALA A 133 -4.09 -21.27 -26.08
N ALA A 134 -3.17 -20.29 -26.08
CA ALA A 134 -2.46 -19.85 -27.27
C ALA A 134 -1.21 -20.70 -27.60
N GLY A 135 -0.84 -21.66 -26.75
CA GLY A 135 0.37 -22.45 -26.89
C GLY A 135 1.67 -21.67 -26.63
N TRP A 136 1.58 -20.53 -25.94
CA TRP A 136 2.73 -19.70 -25.59
C TRP A 136 3.37 -20.16 -24.28
N GLN A 137 4.67 -19.90 -24.12
CA GLN A 137 5.33 -20.13 -22.83
C GLN A 137 4.97 -19.02 -21.85
N TRP A 138 4.38 -19.39 -20.72
CA TRP A 138 4.12 -18.46 -19.62
C TRP A 138 5.23 -18.53 -18.59
N ARG A 139 6.07 -17.49 -18.50
CA ARG A 139 7.06 -17.32 -17.45
C ARG A 139 6.75 -16.08 -16.62
N PHE A 140 6.70 -16.26 -15.31
CA PHE A 140 6.74 -15.17 -14.34
C PHE A 140 8.22 -14.92 -14.04
N PHE A 141 8.68 -13.65 -14.01
CA PHE A 141 10.10 -13.22 -13.92
C PHE A 141 11.05 -14.28 -13.34
N ASP A 142 12.20 -14.53 -13.99
CA ASP A 142 13.16 -15.61 -13.70
C ASP A 142 13.54 -15.78 -12.20
N ASP A 143 13.36 -14.75 -11.36
CA ASP A 143 13.74 -14.69 -9.94
C ASP A 143 12.60 -14.97 -8.93
N LEU A 144 11.33 -14.75 -9.27
CA LEU A 144 10.22 -15.33 -8.51
C LEU A 144 10.02 -16.72 -9.06
N SER A 145 10.94 -17.61 -8.62
CA SER A 145 11.20 -18.94 -9.20
C SER A 145 9.99 -19.49 -9.95
N ALA A 146 10.21 -19.89 -11.18
CA ALA A 146 9.23 -20.54 -12.06
C ALA A 146 8.59 -21.85 -11.49
N GLY A 147 8.66 -22.07 -10.17
CA GLY A 147 7.98 -23.11 -9.39
C GLY A 147 7.48 -22.66 -8.01
N ALA A 148 7.47 -21.36 -7.66
CA ALA A 148 6.85 -20.88 -6.42
C ALA A 148 5.32 -21.03 -6.52
N GLY A 149 4.75 -21.93 -5.72
CA GLY A 149 3.32 -22.16 -5.73
C GLY A 149 2.51 -21.00 -5.15
N PRO A 150 1.18 -21.04 -5.27
CA PRO A 150 0.27 -20.03 -4.73
C PRO A 150 0.53 -19.71 -3.25
N GLU A 151 0.96 -20.70 -2.46
CA GLU A 151 1.30 -20.55 -1.04
C GLU A 151 2.43 -19.56 -0.74
N THR A 152 3.29 -19.28 -1.73
CA THR A 152 4.38 -18.30 -1.60
C THR A 152 3.98 -16.97 -2.24
N PHE A 153 3.46 -17.03 -3.46
CA PHE A 153 3.18 -15.83 -4.27
C PHE A 153 2.06 -14.95 -3.69
N VAL A 154 1.00 -15.58 -3.18
CA VAL A 154 -0.16 -14.90 -2.57
C VAL A 154 0.30 -14.06 -1.37
N PRO A 155 0.88 -14.62 -0.29
CA PRO A 155 1.31 -13.82 0.85
C PRO A 155 2.37 -12.78 0.48
N ALA A 156 3.30 -13.10 -0.43
CA ALA A 156 4.30 -12.14 -0.91
C ALA A 156 3.63 -10.89 -1.51
N SER A 157 2.65 -11.08 -2.39
CA SER A 157 1.92 -9.97 -3.03
C SER A 157 1.16 -9.12 -2.01
N PHE A 158 0.36 -9.75 -1.14
CA PHE A 158 -0.43 -9.02 -0.14
C PHE A 158 0.44 -8.24 0.84
N LEU A 159 1.50 -8.86 1.36
CA LEU A 159 2.37 -8.23 2.36
C LEU A 159 3.22 -7.13 1.75
N THR A 160 3.72 -7.31 0.52
CA THR A 160 4.45 -6.25 -0.21
C THR A 160 3.54 -5.04 -0.43
N TYR A 161 2.30 -5.23 -0.90
CA TYR A 161 1.35 -4.14 -1.09
C TYR A 161 0.99 -3.46 0.23
N PHE A 162 0.71 -4.24 1.28
CA PHE A 162 0.34 -3.67 2.56
C PHE A 162 1.47 -2.83 3.17
N VAL A 163 2.70 -3.35 3.15
CA VAL A 163 3.88 -2.63 3.64
C VAL A 163 4.15 -1.40 2.79
N ALA A 164 4.03 -1.47 1.46
CA ALA A 164 4.11 -0.30 0.61
C ALA A 164 3.08 0.77 0.98
N TYR A 165 1.83 0.39 1.23
CA TYR A 165 0.79 1.39 1.52
C TYR A 165 0.98 2.02 2.91
N LEU A 166 1.46 1.25 3.89
CA LEU A 166 1.91 1.79 5.19
C LEU A 166 3.14 2.69 5.06
N SER A 167 4.08 2.35 4.19
CA SER A 167 5.23 3.21 3.86
C SER A 167 4.77 4.55 3.28
N GLY A 168 3.78 4.55 2.39
CA GLY A 168 3.19 5.77 1.85
C GLY A 168 2.60 6.66 2.96
N LEU A 169 1.83 6.06 3.88
CA LEU A 169 1.31 6.75 5.06
C LEU A 169 2.43 7.36 5.91
N LEU A 170 3.49 6.60 6.19
CA LEU A 170 4.65 7.04 6.98
C LEU A 170 5.43 8.18 6.31
N VAL A 171 5.68 8.08 5.00
CA VAL A 171 6.34 9.14 4.22
C VAL A 171 5.53 10.43 4.33
N GLY A 172 4.23 10.41 4.06
CA GLY A 172 3.43 11.62 4.09
C GLY A 172 3.35 12.28 5.48
N ILE A 173 3.25 11.49 6.56
CA ILE A 173 3.25 12.07 7.92
C ILE A 173 4.64 12.57 8.35
N ALA A 174 5.72 11.93 7.89
CA ALA A 174 7.09 12.38 8.17
C ALA A 174 7.37 13.73 7.52
N TYR A 175 6.95 13.92 6.26
CA TYR A 175 7.04 15.21 5.57
C TYR A 175 6.14 16.27 6.21
N LEU A 176 4.91 15.89 6.59
CA LEU A 176 3.98 16.82 7.24
C LEU A 176 4.54 17.34 8.57
N ARG A 177 5.18 16.49 9.37
CA ARG A 177 5.71 16.86 10.70
C ARG A 177 7.11 17.46 10.68
N GLY A 178 8.02 16.84 9.93
CA GLY A 178 9.43 17.21 9.92
C GLY A 178 9.80 18.26 8.87
N GLY A 179 8.87 18.59 7.96
CA GLY A 179 9.17 19.38 6.77
C GLY A 179 10.01 18.61 5.76
N GLY A 180 10.46 19.31 4.71
CA GLY A 180 11.15 18.68 3.58
C GLY A 180 12.46 17.98 3.95
N TRP A 181 13.30 18.59 4.78
CA TRP A 181 14.64 18.04 5.08
C TRP A 181 14.57 16.79 5.94
N TRP A 182 13.84 16.83 7.06
CA TRP A 182 13.66 15.66 7.91
C TRP A 182 12.85 14.57 7.22
N GLY A 183 11.82 14.93 6.44
CA GLY A 183 11.11 13.99 5.58
C GLY A 183 12.06 13.22 4.67
N THR A 184 12.98 13.93 3.99
CA THR A 184 14.01 13.34 3.11
C THR A 184 14.95 12.42 3.87
N ILE A 185 15.50 12.85 5.02
CA ILE A 185 16.40 12.03 5.84
C ILE A 185 15.73 10.75 6.33
N THR A 186 14.42 10.79 6.58
CA THR A 186 13.65 9.61 7.02
C THR A 186 13.21 8.69 5.87
N LEU A 187 13.46 9.03 4.61
CA LEU A 187 13.07 8.18 3.46
C LEU A 187 13.63 6.76 3.54
N PRO A 188 14.92 6.52 3.84
CA PRO A 188 15.43 5.16 3.98
C PRO A 188 14.68 4.34 5.04
N LEU A 189 14.24 4.97 6.13
CA LEU A 189 13.50 4.30 7.20
C LEU A 189 12.02 4.06 6.85
N THR A 190 11.42 4.95 6.06
CA THR A 190 10.00 4.87 5.70
C THR A 190 9.75 4.03 4.45
N VAL A 191 10.66 4.06 3.47
CA VAL A 191 10.59 3.29 2.20
C VAL A 191 11.37 1.97 2.28
N GLY A 192 12.45 1.92 3.07
CA GLY A 192 13.27 0.71 3.26
C GLY A 192 12.49 -0.56 3.64
N PRO A 193 11.40 -0.50 4.45
CA PRO A 193 10.54 -1.64 4.72
C PRO A 193 9.99 -2.34 3.46
N ILE A 194 9.71 -1.59 2.38
CA ILE A 194 9.26 -2.17 1.11
C ILE A 194 10.34 -3.08 0.53
N LEU A 195 11.58 -2.59 0.49
CA LEU A 195 12.74 -3.35 -0.01
C LEU A 195 13.02 -4.58 0.86
N LEU A 196 12.91 -4.43 2.19
CA LEU A 196 13.14 -5.54 3.11
C LEU A 196 12.13 -6.68 2.95
N VAL A 197 10.84 -6.35 2.81
CA VAL A 197 9.79 -7.36 2.58
C VAL A 197 9.97 -8.03 1.22
N SER A 198 10.37 -7.25 0.22
CA SER A 198 10.66 -7.78 -1.12
C SER A 198 11.84 -8.75 -1.09
N ALA A 199 12.91 -8.42 -0.34
CA ALA A 199 14.02 -9.31 -0.06
C ALA A 199 13.60 -10.61 0.65
N PHE A 200 12.69 -10.54 1.63
CA PHE A 200 12.21 -11.73 2.34
C PHE A 200 11.58 -12.76 1.41
N PHE A 201 10.86 -12.30 0.39
CA PHE A 201 10.19 -13.15 -0.60
C PHE A 201 11.01 -13.37 -1.88
N SER A 202 12.27 -12.93 -1.92
CA SER A 202 13.09 -12.91 -3.15
C SER A 202 12.36 -12.30 -4.33
N ALA A 203 11.56 -11.27 -4.05
CA ALA A 203 10.72 -10.60 -5.02
C ALA A 203 11.37 -9.29 -5.43
N ASP A 204 11.38 -8.99 -6.71
CA ASP A 204 11.83 -7.67 -7.18
C ASP A 204 10.78 -6.61 -6.82
N ALA A 205 11.24 -5.48 -6.28
CA ALA A 205 10.43 -4.31 -5.97
C ALA A 205 10.94 -3.02 -6.61
N GLY A 206 11.92 -3.07 -7.51
CA GLY A 206 12.34 -1.92 -8.31
C GLY A 206 13.86 -1.86 -8.51
N PRO A 207 14.47 -0.66 -8.47
CA PRO A 207 15.83 -0.45 -8.97
C PRO A 207 16.95 -1.07 -8.10
N VAL A 208 16.60 -1.66 -6.95
CA VAL A 208 17.55 -2.25 -6.01
C VAL A 208 17.36 -3.76 -6.04
N ALA A 209 18.38 -4.47 -6.52
CA ALA A 209 18.43 -5.94 -6.50
C ALA A 209 18.44 -6.45 -5.05
N THR A 210 17.28 -6.89 -4.57
CA THR A 210 17.08 -7.42 -3.21
C THR A 210 17.10 -8.94 -3.14
N GLU A 211 17.00 -9.65 -4.27
CA GLU A 211 16.97 -11.11 -4.32
C GLU A 211 18.22 -11.77 -3.72
N SER A 212 19.38 -11.10 -3.82
CA SER A 212 20.66 -11.64 -3.32
C SER A 212 20.89 -11.44 -1.82
N TRP A 213 20.09 -10.62 -1.12
CA TRP A 213 20.35 -10.25 0.29
C TRP A 213 20.32 -11.44 1.24
N PHE A 214 19.54 -12.47 0.90
CA PHE A 214 19.45 -13.74 1.63
C PHE A 214 19.99 -14.91 0.80
N GLY A 215 21.02 -14.66 -0.02
CA GLY A 215 21.68 -15.69 -0.82
C GLY A 215 20.84 -16.23 -1.99
N GLY A 216 19.91 -15.43 -2.53
CA GLY A 216 19.12 -15.78 -3.72
C GLY A 216 17.93 -16.71 -3.47
N ARG A 217 17.62 -17.04 -2.21
CA ARG A 217 16.56 -18.02 -1.87
C ARG A 217 15.43 -17.44 -1.02
N GLY A 218 15.53 -16.16 -0.63
CA GLY A 218 14.65 -15.57 0.39
C GLY A 218 14.77 -16.26 1.76
N VAL A 219 13.87 -15.90 2.68
CA VAL A 219 13.64 -16.64 3.93
C VAL A 219 12.47 -17.61 3.75
N SER A 220 12.36 -18.61 4.63
CA SER A 220 11.22 -19.54 4.58
C SER A 220 9.89 -18.78 4.65
N VAL A 221 8.90 -19.18 3.85
CA VAL A 221 7.61 -18.47 3.73
C VAL A 221 6.96 -18.16 5.09
N PRO A 222 6.89 -19.10 6.06
CA PRO A 222 6.32 -18.79 7.37
C PRO A 222 7.08 -17.69 8.12
N LEU A 223 8.41 -17.69 8.02
CA LEU A 223 9.25 -16.67 8.64
C LEU A 223 9.12 -15.32 7.93
N ALA A 224 9.11 -15.32 6.59
CA ALA A 224 8.89 -14.13 5.77
C ALA A 224 7.54 -13.45 6.10
N VAL A 225 6.48 -14.25 6.21
CA VAL A 225 5.15 -13.79 6.61
C VAL A 225 5.17 -13.21 8.03
N ALA A 226 5.71 -13.94 9.00
CA ALA A 226 5.78 -13.49 10.38
C ALA A 226 6.58 -12.18 10.52
N ALA A 227 7.76 -12.10 9.90
CA ALA A 227 8.61 -10.91 9.92
C ALA A 227 7.92 -9.71 9.25
N SER A 228 7.25 -9.91 8.12
CA SER A 228 6.50 -8.86 7.42
C SER A 228 5.31 -8.35 8.23
N LEU A 229 4.59 -9.24 8.94
CA LEU A 229 3.47 -8.85 9.81
C LEU A 229 3.95 -8.05 11.03
N VAL A 230 5.06 -8.46 11.64
CA VAL A 230 5.68 -7.70 12.75
C VAL A 230 6.11 -6.33 12.28
N LEU A 231 6.75 -6.24 11.11
CA LEU A 231 7.17 -4.98 10.50
C LEU A 231 5.96 -4.07 10.19
N ALA A 232 4.91 -4.61 9.58
CA ALA A 232 3.69 -3.87 9.28
C ALA A 232 3.00 -3.37 10.57
N ALA A 233 2.95 -4.19 11.62
CA ALA A 233 2.41 -3.78 12.92
C ALA A 233 3.23 -2.63 13.54
N LEU A 234 4.56 -2.70 13.47
CA LEU A 234 5.46 -1.63 13.93
C LEU A 234 5.24 -0.34 13.13
N MET A 235 5.14 -0.44 11.80
CA MET A 235 4.89 0.71 10.93
C MET A 235 3.54 1.37 11.23
N ALA A 236 2.47 0.57 11.37
CA ALA A 236 1.14 1.08 11.74
C ALA A 236 1.15 1.74 13.12
N PHE A 237 1.88 1.17 14.09
CA PHE A 237 2.07 1.76 15.41
C PHE A 237 2.82 3.10 15.35
N VAL A 238 3.94 3.16 14.62
CA VAL A 238 4.71 4.40 14.43
C VAL A 238 3.84 5.46 13.76
N PHE A 239 3.08 5.09 12.72
CA PHE A 239 2.15 5.98 12.06
C PHE A 239 1.08 6.54 13.02
N ASP A 240 0.45 5.69 13.83
CA ASP A 240 -0.51 6.11 14.86
C ASP A 240 0.10 7.10 15.86
N ARG A 241 1.33 6.85 16.33
CA ARG A 241 2.03 7.76 17.24
C ARG A 241 2.37 9.09 16.58
N LEU A 242 2.84 9.04 15.33
CA LEU A 242 3.20 10.24 14.59
C LEU A 242 1.97 11.11 14.33
N VAL A 243 0.85 10.52 13.89
CA VAL A 243 -0.40 11.24 13.64
C VAL A 243 -0.98 11.85 14.91
N ARG A 244 -0.96 11.13 16.04
CA ARG A 244 -1.48 11.66 17.31
C ARG A 244 -0.68 12.84 17.83
N GLY A 245 0.64 12.80 17.67
CA GLY A 245 1.55 13.85 18.11
C GLY A 245 1.79 14.97 17.11
N ALA A 246 1.15 14.96 15.93
CA ALA A 246 1.34 15.99 14.92
C ALA A 246 0.56 17.27 15.28
N ASP A 247 1.22 18.43 15.25
CA ASP A 247 0.52 19.70 15.39
C ASP A 247 -0.30 20.01 14.14
N VAL A 248 -1.47 20.60 14.32
CA VAL A 248 -2.31 21.06 13.20
C VAL A 248 -1.92 22.50 12.95
N PRO A 249 -1.29 22.83 11.81
CA PRO A 249 -0.89 24.20 11.53
C PRO A 249 -2.13 25.09 11.51
N VAL A 250 -2.19 26.09 12.39
CA VAL A 250 -3.15 27.18 12.25
C VAL A 250 -2.68 27.99 11.05
N ARG A 251 -3.37 27.91 9.91
CA ARG A 251 -3.09 28.79 8.77
C ARG A 251 -3.38 30.22 9.23
N THR A 252 -2.35 30.94 9.64
CA THR A 252 -2.39 32.40 9.70
C THR A 252 -2.28 32.88 8.26
N SER A 253 -3.41 33.34 7.72
CA SER A 253 -3.50 34.03 6.43
C SER A 253 -2.59 35.25 6.37
#